data_AF-A0A840I6Z3-F1
#
_entry.id   AF-A0A840I6Z3-F1
#
_cell.length_a   1.000
_cell.length_b   1.000
_cell.length_c   1.000
_cell.angle_alpha   90.00
_cell.angle_beta   90.00
_cell.angle_gamma   90.00
#
_symmetry.space_group_name_H-M   'P 1'
#
loop_
_entity.id
_entity.type
_entity.pdbx_description
1 polymer ?
#
loop_
_entity_poly.entity_id
_entity_poly.type
_entity_poly.pdbx_seq_one_letter_code
_entity_poly.pdbx_strand_id
1 'polypeptide(L)'
;MRAQLQRKPDVTHETHEQVIMRFWQTNVGDGKRGRRSGHKVVIPALTDQPRPIVYQSDYAEERIKHEIAEAEDNIYRKGFLVPLIYEHYGERLLVYHLVEVHAVFDVDDPTELTPSELPSPDED
;
A
#
# COMPACT_ATOMS: atom_id res chain seq x y z
N MET A 1 -2.94 46.23 -0.73
CA MET A 1 -2.43 45.04 -1.43
C MET A 1 -3.15 43.82 -0.88
N ARG A 2 -3.78 43.02 -1.75
CA ARG A 2 -4.55 41.82 -1.36
C ARG A 2 -3.59 40.71 -0.95
N ALA A 3 -3.70 40.21 0.28
CA ALA A 3 -3.10 38.95 0.67
C ALA A 3 -3.78 37.84 -0.16
N GLN A 4 -3.05 37.26 -1.12
CA GLN A 4 -3.47 36.02 -1.74
C GLN A 4 -3.34 34.93 -0.68
N LEU A 5 -4.46 34.60 -0.04
CA LEU A 5 -4.59 33.41 0.78
C LEU A 5 -4.45 32.22 -0.19
N GLN A 6 -3.23 31.74 -0.38
CA GLN A 6 -2.99 30.45 -1.01
C GLN A 6 -3.72 29.43 -0.13
N ARG A 7 -4.93 29.00 -0.55
CA ARG A 7 -5.53 27.80 -0.01
C ARG A 7 -4.54 26.69 -0.33
N LYS A 8 -3.74 26.32 0.68
CA LYS A 8 -3.03 25.05 0.60
C LYS A 8 -4.10 24.00 0.37
N PRO A 9 -3.94 23.15 -0.64
CA PRO A 9 -4.90 22.10 -0.94
C PRO A 9 -5.08 21.24 0.32
N ASP A 10 -6.33 20.91 0.64
CA ASP A 10 -6.66 20.03 1.75
C ASP A 10 -6.05 18.65 1.46
N VAL A 11 -5.04 18.30 2.26
CA VAL A 11 -4.46 16.96 2.30
C VAL A 11 -5.14 16.21 3.43
N THR A 12 -5.88 15.17 3.08
CA THR A 12 -6.60 14.34 4.06
C THR A 12 -5.89 13.00 4.20
N HIS A 13 -5.91 12.46 5.41
CA HIS A 13 -5.35 11.15 5.72
C HIS A 13 -6.47 10.28 6.27
N GLU A 14 -6.63 9.11 5.69
CA GLU A 14 -7.58 8.10 6.15
C GLU A 14 -6.81 6.80 6.41
N THR A 15 -7.29 6.01 7.37
CA THR A 15 -6.61 4.79 7.83
C THR A 15 -7.49 3.58 7.54
N HIS A 16 -6.89 2.52 7.04
CA HIS A 16 -7.49 1.19 7.01
C HIS A 16 -6.66 0.22 7.85
N GLU A 17 -7.35 -0.53 8.70
CA GLU A 17 -6.72 -1.48 9.61
C GLU A 17 -6.17 -2.70 8.87
N GLN A 18 -6.89 -3.21 7.87
CA GLN A 18 -6.45 -4.37 7.11
C GLN A 18 -6.95 -4.29 5.66
N VAL A 19 -6.02 -4.32 4.72
CA VAL A 19 -6.32 -4.43 3.29
C VAL A 19 -5.36 -5.37 2.59
N ILE A 20 -5.84 -5.94 1.48
CA ILE A 20 -5.01 -6.74 0.59
C ILE A 20 -4.31 -5.81 -0.39
N MET A 21 -2.99 -5.78 -0.28
CA MET A 21 -2.09 -5.06 -1.17
C MET A 21 -1.38 -6.05 -2.09
N ARG A 22 -1.20 -5.67 -3.37
CA ARG A 22 -0.47 -6.47 -4.36
C ARG A 22 0.52 -5.62 -5.13
N PHE A 23 1.69 -6.16 -5.44
CA PHE A 23 2.66 -5.46 -6.27
C PHE A 23 2.18 -5.39 -7.72
N TRP A 24 2.21 -4.19 -8.28
CA TRP A 24 2.04 -3.95 -9.71
C TRP A 24 3.39 -3.75 -10.40
N GLN A 25 4.32 -3.11 -9.70
CA GLN A 25 5.67 -2.86 -10.16
C GLN A 25 6.59 -2.89 -8.96
N THR A 26 7.65 -3.70 -9.03
CA THR A 26 8.76 -3.60 -8.10
C THR A 26 9.90 -2.79 -8.74
N ASN A 27 10.66 -2.09 -7.90
CA ASN A 27 11.89 -1.43 -8.31
C ASN A 27 12.96 -1.83 -7.31
N VAL A 28 14.08 -2.34 -7.80
CA VAL A 28 15.19 -2.85 -6.97
C VAL A 28 16.04 -1.69 -6.38
N GLY A 29 15.67 -0.42 -6.63
CA GLY A 29 16.34 0.75 -6.07
C GLY A 29 15.98 1.03 -4.61
N ASP A 30 16.96 1.52 -3.83
CA ASP A 30 16.83 1.89 -2.42
C ASP A 30 15.82 3.03 -2.18
N GLY A 31 14.55 2.68 -1.97
CA GLY A 31 13.61 3.57 -1.32
C GLY A 31 14.04 3.80 0.12
N LYS A 32 14.40 5.04 0.49
CA LYS A 32 14.71 5.41 1.88
C LYS A 32 13.41 5.64 2.66
N ARG A 33 13.36 5.23 3.94
CA ARG A 33 12.26 5.55 4.89
C ARG A 33 11.72 6.96 4.73
N GLY A 34 10.39 7.09 4.72
CA GLY A 34 9.70 8.38 4.59
C GLY A 34 9.76 9.01 3.19
N ARG A 35 10.38 8.35 2.20
CA ARG A 35 10.30 8.74 0.79
C ARG A 35 9.41 7.77 0.03
N ARG A 36 8.83 8.26 -1.08
CA ARG A 36 8.11 7.40 -2.03
C ARG A 36 9.08 6.35 -2.56
N SER A 37 8.72 5.09 -2.36
CA SER A 37 9.44 3.98 -2.97
C SER A 37 9.23 3.99 -4.49
N GLY A 38 10.11 3.29 -5.21
CA GLY A 38 9.92 3.01 -6.63
C GLY A 38 8.85 1.94 -6.89
N HIS A 39 8.33 1.28 -5.85
CA HIS A 39 7.30 0.28 -5.99
C HIS A 39 5.93 0.92 -6.25
N LYS A 40 5.11 0.23 -7.03
CA LYS A 40 3.69 0.53 -7.16
C LYS A 40 2.88 -0.68 -6.77
N VAL A 41 1.78 -0.42 -6.08
CA VAL A 41 0.87 -1.45 -5.60
C VAL A 41 -0.56 -1.12 -6.01
N VAL A 42 -1.38 -2.16 -6.09
CA VAL A 42 -2.82 -2.06 -6.28
C VAL A 42 -3.49 -2.58 -5.01
N ILE A 43 -4.54 -1.88 -4.60
CA ILE A 43 -5.36 -2.22 -3.43
C ILE A 43 -6.81 -2.17 -3.91
N PRO A 44 -7.40 -3.31 -4.33
CA PRO A 44 -8.72 -3.34 -4.97
C PRO A 44 -9.83 -2.72 -4.15
N ALA A 45 -9.72 -2.81 -2.82
CA ALA A 45 -10.67 -2.19 -1.91
C ALA A 45 -10.70 -0.64 -1.99
N LEU A 46 -9.66 -0.01 -2.55
CA LEU A 46 -9.51 1.45 -2.60
C LEU A 46 -9.47 1.99 -4.04
N THR A 47 -8.68 1.38 -4.92
CA THR A 47 -8.61 1.74 -6.32
C THR A 47 -7.96 0.65 -7.15
N ASP A 48 -8.41 0.53 -8.41
CA ASP A 48 -7.79 -0.34 -9.41
C ASP A 48 -6.49 0.25 -10.00
N GLN A 49 -6.17 1.51 -9.68
CA GLN A 49 -5.01 2.17 -10.24
C GLN A 49 -3.76 1.95 -9.38
N PRO A 50 -2.60 1.63 -9.98
CA PRO A 50 -1.36 1.48 -9.25
C PRO A 50 -0.95 2.80 -8.57
N ARG A 51 -0.59 2.72 -7.28
CA ARG A 51 -0.10 3.85 -6.49
C ARG A 51 1.22 3.53 -5.80
N PRO A 52 2.09 4.53 -5.61
CA PRO A 52 3.34 4.32 -4.89
C PRO A 52 3.09 4.12 -3.40
N ILE A 53 4.03 3.44 -2.74
CA ILE A 53 4.04 3.25 -1.29
C ILE A 53 5.18 4.05 -0.62
N VAL A 54 4.95 4.46 0.62
CA VAL A 54 5.92 5.03 1.55
C VAL A 54 5.95 4.15 2.79
N TYR A 55 7.13 3.73 3.23
CA TYR A 55 7.28 2.96 4.46
C TYR A 55 7.28 3.88 5.68
N GLN A 56 6.40 3.60 6.64
CA GLN A 56 6.34 4.32 7.93
C GLN A 56 7.32 3.74 8.97
N SER A 57 7.70 2.48 8.81
CA SER A 57 8.66 1.79 9.67
C SER A 57 9.76 1.10 8.86
N ASP A 58 10.96 1.04 9.44
CA ASP A 58 12.08 0.27 8.87
C ASP A 58 11.74 -1.23 8.84
N TYR A 59 10.99 -1.72 9.84
CA TYR A 59 10.52 -3.11 9.89
C TYR A 59 9.65 -3.49 8.69
N ALA A 60 8.71 -2.62 8.31
CA ALA A 60 7.87 -2.85 7.15
C ALA A 60 8.68 -2.82 5.83
N GLU A 61 9.65 -1.91 5.74
CA GLU A 61 10.56 -1.82 4.60
C GLU A 61 11.39 -3.11 4.46
N GLU A 62 12.03 -3.56 5.54
CA GLU A 62 12.85 -4.77 5.57
C GLU A 62 12.02 -6.02 5.25
N ARG A 63 10.82 -6.14 5.82
CA ARG A 63 9.92 -7.27 5.57
C ARG A 63 9.54 -7.36 4.09
N ILE A 64 9.17 -6.23 3.47
CA ILE A 64 8.85 -6.17 2.04
C ILE A 64 10.08 -6.46 1.19
N LYS A 65 11.25 -5.89 1.51
CA LYS A 65 12.50 -6.16 0.79
C LYS A 65 12.88 -7.63 0.83
N HIS A 66 12.74 -8.26 1.99
CA HIS A 66 12.98 -9.68 2.15
C HIS A 66 12.04 -10.51 1.27
N GLU A 67 10.74 -10.21 1.27
CA GLU A 67 9.77 -10.90 0.40
C GLU A 67 10.05 -10.71 -1.09
N ILE A 68 10.50 -9.52 -1.50
CA ILE A 68 10.92 -9.26 -2.89
C ILE A 68 12.17 -10.08 -3.25
N ALA A 69 13.12 -10.21 -2.32
CA ALA A 69 14.36 -10.96 -2.56
C ALA A 69 14.15 -12.48 -2.59
N GLU A 70 13.28 -13.00 -1.72
CA GLU A 70 12.94 -14.43 -1.65
C GLU A 70 11.98 -14.86 -2.77
N ALA A 71 11.17 -13.93 -3.29
CA ALA A 71 10.27 -14.21 -4.40
C ALA A 71 11.04 -14.16 -5.72
N GLU A 72 11.73 -15.27 -6.05
CA GLU A 72 12.58 -15.44 -7.26
C GLU A 72 11.90 -15.11 -8.61
N ASP A 73 10.59 -14.84 -8.64
CA ASP A 73 9.86 -14.17 -9.74
C ASP A 73 8.36 -13.98 -9.39
N ASN A 74 7.89 -14.53 -8.27
CA ASN A 74 6.46 -14.64 -7.98
C ASN A 74 5.87 -13.53 -7.08
N ILE A 75 6.60 -12.42 -6.86
CA ILE A 75 6.13 -11.32 -6.01
C ILE A 75 4.80 -10.72 -6.49
N TYR A 76 4.52 -10.80 -7.79
CA TYR A 76 3.30 -10.30 -8.42
C TYR A 76 2.08 -11.19 -8.20
N ARG A 77 2.28 -12.44 -7.74
CA ARG A 77 1.22 -13.34 -7.29
C ARG A 77 1.15 -13.42 -5.76
N LYS A 78 1.84 -12.54 -5.04
CA LYS A 78 1.72 -12.45 -3.58
C LYS A 78 0.71 -11.38 -3.18
N GLY A 79 -0.14 -11.73 -2.23
CA GLY A 79 -1.00 -10.84 -1.48
C GLY A 79 -0.37 -10.48 -0.15
N PHE A 80 -0.46 -9.21 0.24
CA PHE A 80 0.05 -8.69 1.49
C PHE A 80 -1.11 -8.14 2.30
N LEU A 81 -1.35 -8.70 3.48
CA LEU A 81 -2.31 -8.14 4.43
C LEU A 81 -1.61 -7.04 5.23
N VAL A 82 -2.02 -5.79 5.01
CA VAL A 82 -1.32 -4.62 5.56
C VAL A 82 -2.30 -3.61 6.17
N PRO A 83 -1.97 -3.00 7.31
CA PRO A 83 -2.52 -1.72 7.73
C PRO A 83 -1.90 -0.59 6.91
N LEU A 84 -2.72 0.37 6.49
CA LEU A 84 -2.23 1.53 5.75
C LEU A 84 -2.92 2.83 6.14
N ILE A 85 -2.20 3.92 5.90
CA ILE A 85 -2.74 5.28 5.87
C ILE A 85 -2.65 5.76 4.43
N TYR A 86 -3.68 6.38 3.90
CA TYR A 86 -3.70 6.83 2.52
C TYR A 86 -3.94 8.32 2.43
N GLU A 87 -3.15 8.96 1.56
CA GLU A 87 -3.09 10.41 1.46
C GLU A 87 -3.85 10.88 0.22
N HIS A 88 -4.81 11.77 0.44
CA HIS A 88 -5.63 12.38 -0.59
C HIS A 88 -5.23 13.81 -0.88
N TYR A 89 -5.36 14.21 -2.14
CA TYR A 89 -5.36 15.59 -2.59
C TYR A 89 -6.68 15.87 -3.28
N GLY A 90 -7.61 16.50 -2.56
CA GLY A 90 -9.02 16.53 -2.97
C GLY A 90 -9.53 15.10 -3.18
N GLU A 91 -10.07 14.81 -4.37
CA GLU A 91 -10.61 13.47 -4.69
C GLU A 91 -9.53 12.49 -5.17
N ARG A 92 -8.27 12.92 -5.30
CA ARG A 92 -7.20 12.10 -5.87
C ARG A 92 -6.35 11.46 -4.77
N LEU A 93 -6.40 10.13 -4.72
CA LEU A 93 -5.46 9.31 -3.96
C LEU A 93 -4.03 9.45 -4.50
N LEU A 94 -3.08 9.86 -3.65
CA LEU A 94 -1.70 10.14 -4.03
C LEU A 94 -0.73 8.99 -3.72
N VAL A 95 -0.79 8.46 -2.50
CA VAL A 95 0.22 7.53 -1.97
C VAL A 95 -0.35 6.71 -0.82
N TYR A 96 0.17 5.50 -0.65
CA TYR A 96 -0.08 4.67 0.52
C TYR A 96 1.09 4.73 1.48
N HIS A 97 0.82 4.95 2.74
CA HIS A 97 1.76 4.85 3.84
C HIS A 97 1.57 3.48 4.48
N LEU A 98 2.53 2.60 4.25
CA LEU A 98 2.51 1.22 4.73
C LEU A 98 3.08 1.19 6.14
N VAL A 99 2.26 0.76 7.09
CA VAL A 99 2.58 0.77 8.52
C VAL A 99 3.34 -0.50 8.90
N GLU A 100 2.80 -1.65 8.50
CA GLU A 100 3.32 -2.98 8.82
C GLU A 100 2.88 -4.00 7.75
N VAL A 101 3.45 -5.21 7.80
CA VAL A 101 3.00 -6.37 7.04
C VAL A 101 2.61 -7.47 8.01
N HIS A 102 1.32 -7.79 8.10
CA HIS A 102 0.82 -8.82 9.01
C HIS A 102 0.92 -10.21 8.42
N ALA A 103 0.61 -10.36 7.12
CA ALA A 103 0.67 -11.66 6.46
C ALA A 103 1.06 -11.51 4.99
N VAL A 104 1.65 -12.57 4.46
CA VAL A 104 1.99 -12.73 3.04
C VAL A 104 1.47 -14.10 2.60
N PHE A 105 0.74 -14.13 1.50
CA PHE A 105 0.11 -15.34 0.97
C PHE A 105 0.17 -15.34 -0.55
N ASP A 106 0.12 -16.53 -1.15
CA ASP A 106 0.03 -16.67 -2.60
C ASP A 106 -1.41 -16.45 -3.07
N VAL A 107 -1.55 -15.83 -4.23
CA VAL A 107 -2.82 -15.47 -4.86
C VAL A 107 -2.83 -16.08 -6.25
N ASP A 108 -3.69 -17.08 -6.44
CA ASP A 108 -3.81 -17.80 -7.72
C ASP A 108 -4.35 -16.89 -8.84
N ASP A 109 -5.36 -16.07 -8.55
CA ASP A 109 -5.88 -15.06 -9.47
C ASP A 109 -5.87 -13.64 -8.83
N PRO A 110 -5.07 -12.71 -9.36
CA PRO A 110 -5.02 -11.33 -8.88
C PRO A 110 -6.32 -10.55 -9.06
N THR A 111 -7.36 -11.07 -9.71
CA THR A 111 -8.61 -10.34 -9.97
C THR A 111 -9.77 -10.75 -9.07
N GLU A 112 -9.66 -11.85 -8.32
CA GLU A 112 -10.81 -12.45 -7.61
C GLU A 112 -10.92 -12.11 -6.11
N LEU A 113 -9.90 -11.51 -5.50
CA LEU A 113 -9.93 -11.23 -4.05
C LEU A 113 -10.86 -10.06 -3.71
N THR A 114 -12.09 -10.39 -3.32
CA THR A 114 -13.02 -9.45 -2.70
C THR A 114 -12.81 -9.42 -1.18
N PRO A 115 -13.03 -8.29 -0.50
CA PRO A 115 -12.94 -8.19 0.96
C PRO A 115 -13.82 -9.20 1.73
N SER A 116 -14.78 -9.83 1.04
CA SER A 116 -15.74 -10.78 1.59
C SER A 116 -15.15 -12.18 1.89
N GLU A 117 -13.93 -12.49 1.43
CA GLU A 117 -13.26 -13.77 1.70
C GLU A 117 -12.25 -13.72 2.85
N LEU A 118 -12.00 -12.55 3.45
CA LEU A 118 -11.24 -12.51 4.69
C LEU A 118 -12.11 -13.09 5.82
N PRO A 119 -11.60 -14.03 6.63
CA PRO A 119 -12.31 -14.43 7.84
C PRO A 119 -12.55 -13.16 8.65
N SER A 120 -13.82 -12.85 8.90
CA SER A 120 -14.17 -11.73 9.77
C SER A 120 -13.47 -11.95 11.11
N PRO A 121 -12.84 -10.93 11.71
CA PRO A 121 -12.14 -11.10 12.99
C PRO A 121 -13.07 -11.39 14.19
N ASP A 122 -14.31 -11.82 13.94
CA ASP A 122 -15.34 -12.09 14.93
C ASP A 122 -16.16 -13.32 14.52
N GLU A 123 -15.59 -14.51 14.73
CA GLU A 123 -16.37 -15.65 15.22
C GLU A 123 -15.62 -16.24 16.42
N ASP A 124 -16.29 -16.17 17.57
CA ASP A 124 -15.83 -16.44 18.95
C ASP A 124 -15.31 -17.86 19.18
#